data_AF-A0A351CYV2-F1
#
_entry.id   AF-A0A351CYV2-F1
#
_cell.length_a   1.000
_cell.length_b   1.000
_cell.length_c   1.000
_cell.angle_alpha   90.00
_cell.angle_beta   90.00
_cell.angle_gamma   90.00
#
_symmetry.space_group_name_H-M   'P 1'
#
loop_
_entity.id
_entity.type
_entity.pdbx_description
1 polymer ?
#
loop_
_entity_poly.entity_id
_entity_poly.type
_entity_poly.pdbx_seq_one_letter_code
_entity_poly.pdbx_strand_id
1 'polypeptide(L)'
;MNSLSRKTNTAFLALISLSLLLLTNSVSAQSADQTTIDEQNIMITIQTNHGTIEAELYSADAPVTVDNFLKYVREGFYDGTIFHRVIPGFMIQGGG
;
A
#
# COMPACT_ATOMS: atom_id res chain seq x y z
N MET A 1 -18.24 -32.56 61.02
CA MET A 1 -18.37 -31.24 60.34
C MET A 1 -17.06 -30.84 59.65
N ASN A 2 -16.61 -31.61 58.65
CA ASN A 2 -15.35 -31.32 57.93
C ASN A 2 -15.62 -30.90 56.47
N SER A 3 -16.52 -29.94 56.27
CA SER A 3 -16.91 -29.48 54.92
C SER A 3 -16.33 -28.13 54.50
N LEU A 4 -15.52 -27.45 55.34
CA LEU A 4 -15.02 -26.11 55.02
C LEU A 4 -13.54 -26.00 54.63
N SER A 5 -12.75 -27.07 54.76
CA SER A 5 -11.30 -27.01 54.46
C SER A 5 -10.91 -27.35 53.00
N ARG A 6 -11.88 -27.66 52.13
CA ARG A 6 -11.62 -27.94 50.69
C ARG A 6 -11.93 -26.77 49.75
N LYS A 7 -12.59 -25.71 50.22
CA LYS A 7 -13.02 -24.58 49.37
C LYS A 7 -12.01 -23.43 49.27
N THR A 8 -11.08 -23.30 50.21
CA THR A 8 -10.10 -22.19 50.23
C THR A 8 -8.89 -22.45 49.32
N ASN A 9 -8.40 -23.69 49.22
CA ASN A 9 -7.30 -24.05 48.31
C ASN A 9 -7.74 -24.12 46.83
N THR A 10 -8.98 -24.54 46.55
CA THR A 10 -9.51 -24.54 45.18
C THR A 10 -9.75 -23.13 44.66
N ALA A 11 -10.20 -22.20 45.50
CA ALA A 11 -10.36 -20.80 45.12
C ALA A 11 -9.01 -20.11 44.84
N PHE A 12 -7.97 -20.41 45.62
CA PHE A 12 -6.63 -19.82 45.42
C PHE A 12 -5.90 -20.40 44.20
N LEU A 13 -6.02 -21.72 43.97
CA LEU A 13 -5.51 -22.37 42.76
C LEU A 13 -6.26 -21.91 41.50
N ALA A 14 -7.57 -21.69 41.58
CA ALA A 14 -8.38 -21.16 40.49
C ALA A 14 -7.95 -19.74 40.07
N LEU A 15 -7.58 -18.88 41.02
CA LEU A 15 -7.12 -17.51 40.74
C LEU A 15 -5.74 -17.48 40.07
N ILE A 16 -4.82 -18.35 40.47
CA ILE A 16 -3.50 -18.48 39.83
C ILE A 16 -3.66 -19.05 38.41
N SER A 17 -4.52 -20.06 38.21
CA SER A 17 -4.83 -20.58 36.87
C SER A 17 -5.56 -19.57 35.98
N LEU A 18 -6.43 -18.71 36.55
CA LEU A 18 -7.16 -17.69 35.79
C LEU A 18 -6.23 -16.56 35.32
N SER A 19 -5.20 -16.24 36.11
CA SER A 19 -4.15 -15.29 35.70
C SER A 19 -3.19 -15.85 34.63
N LEU A 20 -2.94 -17.17 34.65
CA LEU A 20 -2.09 -17.84 33.66
C LEU A 20 -2.82 -18.10 32.32
N LEU A 21 -4.15 -18.22 32.35
CA LEU A 21 -5.00 -18.37 31.17
C LEU A 21 -5.18 -17.07 30.37
N LEU A 22 -4.83 -15.91 30.94
CA LEU A 22 -4.84 -14.61 30.27
C LEU A 22 -3.54 -14.29 29.50
N LEU A 23 -2.49 -15.10 29.65
CA LEU A 23 -1.22 -14.93 28.93
C LEU A 23 -1.13 -15.75 27.62
N THR A 24 -2.13 -16.57 27.31
CA THR A 24 -2.15 -17.39 26.08
C THR A 24 -3.06 -16.82 24.99
N ASN A 25 -3.37 -15.53 25.03
CA ASN A 25 -3.85 -14.87 23.82
C ASN A 25 -2.68 -14.84 22.87
N SER A 26 -2.64 -15.88 22.04
CA SER A 26 -1.75 -16.06 20.91
C SER A 26 -1.44 -14.69 20.32
N VAL A 27 -0.16 -14.35 20.32
CA VAL A 27 0.39 -13.57 19.21
C VAL A 27 -0.02 -14.35 17.97
N SER A 28 -1.19 -14.04 17.45
CA SER A 28 -1.40 -14.02 16.02
C SER A 28 -0.35 -13.02 15.57
N ALA A 29 0.81 -13.55 15.17
CA ALA A 29 1.64 -12.87 14.21
C ALA A 29 0.68 -12.65 13.04
N GLN A 30 0.00 -11.50 13.07
CA GLN A 30 -0.59 -10.90 11.91
C GLN A 30 0.62 -10.83 10.99
N SER A 31 0.72 -11.80 10.08
CA SER A 31 1.56 -11.70 8.92
C SER A 31 1.36 -10.26 8.50
N ALA A 32 2.42 -9.45 8.65
CA ALA A 32 2.44 -8.16 8.01
C ALA A 32 1.95 -8.49 6.61
N ASP A 33 0.81 -7.92 6.24
CA ASP A 33 0.40 -7.88 4.87
C ASP A 33 1.56 -7.14 4.20
N GLN A 34 2.58 -7.91 3.83
CA GLN A 34 3.43 -7.59 2.74
C GLN A 34 2.46 -7.67 1.58
N THR A 35 1.74 -6.57 1.40
CA THR A 35 1.72 -5.94 0.11
C THR A 35 3.20 -5.89 -0.26
N THR A 36 3.69 -6.98 -0.86
CA THR A 36 4.68 -6.91 -1.90
C THR A 36 4.17 -5.73 -2.70
N ILE A 37 4.80 -4.58 -2.52
CA ILE A 37 4.63 -3.49 -3.45
C ILE A 37 5.19 -4.13 -4.70
N ASP A 38 4.26 -4.77 -5.40
CA ASP A 38 4.48 -5.40 -6.67
C ASP A 38 5.07 -4.21 -7.42
N GLU A 39 6.36 -4.32 -7.73
CA GLU A 39 7.18 -3.28 -8.34
C GLU A 39 6.73 -3.15 -9.80
N GLN A 40 5.41 -2.98 -9.95
CA GLN A 40 4.67 -2.98 -11.18
C GLN A 40 4.75 -1.55 -11.64
N ASN A 41 5.79 -1.32 -12.42
CA ASN A 41 5.93 -0.08 -13.14
C ASN A 41 4.70 0.09 -14.03
N ILE A 42 4.11 1.27 -13.97
CA ILE A 42 2.82 1.54 -14.60
C ILE A 42 3.10 1.90 -16.05
N MET A 43 2.62 1.07 -16.99
CA MET A 43 2.68 1.39 -18.41
C MET A 43 1.55 2.33 -18.80
N ILE A 44 1.91 3.39 -19.51
CA ILE A 44 0.98 4.35 -20.10
C ILE A 44 1.15 4.41 -21.62
N THR A 45 0.09 4.81 -22.29
CA THR A 45 0.08 5.04 -23.74
C THR A 45 -0.31 6.48 -24.02
N ILE A 46 0.55 7.20 -24.72
CA ILE A 46 0.32 8.57 -25.17
C ILE A 46 0.01 8.51 -26.67
N GLN A 47 -1.25 8.74 -27.02
CA GLN A 47 -1.68 8.82 -28.42
C GLN A 47 -1.42 10.22 -28.96
N THR A 48 -0.62 10.33 -30.01
CA THR A 48 -0.32 11.61 -30.67
C THR A 48 -0.69 11.55 -32.14
N ASN A 49 -0.76 12.71 -32.80
CA ASN A 49 -0.95 12.81 -34.24
C ASN A 49 0.25 12.30 -35.07
N HIS A 50 1.39 12.03 -34.43
CA HIS A 50 2.59 11.48 -35.05
C HIS A 50 2.82 9.99 -34.73
N GLY A 51 1.90 9.37 -34.00
CA GLY A 51 1.96 7.97 -33.60
C GLY A 51 1.78 7.77 -32.10
N THR A 52 1.87 6.51 -31.68
CA THR A 52 1.71 6.10 -30.29
C THR A 52 3.07 6.03 -29.60
N ILE A 53 3.14 6.59 -28.40
CA ILE A 53 4.29 6.49 -27.51
C ILE A 53 3.87 5.65 -26.30
N GLU A 54 4.63 4.61 -26.00
CA GLU A 54 4.47 3.84 -24.76
C GLU A 54 5.55 4.27 -23.77
N ALA A 55 5.16 4.49 -22.52
CA ALA A 55 6.07 4.92 -21.47
C ALA A 55 5.81 4.15 -20.16
N GLU A 56 6.88 3.90 -19.43
CA GLU A 56 6.88 3.20 -18.15
C GLU A 56 7.08 4.22 -17.02
N LEU A 57 6.26 4.14 -15.98
CA LEU A 57 6.35 5.02 -14.81
C LEU A 57 6.93 4.27 -13.61
N TYR A 58 8.01 4.82 -13.04
CA TYR A 58 8.69 4.28 -11.87
C TYR A 58 8.07 4.81 -10.57
N SER A 59 6.96 4.21 -10.16
CA SER A 59 6.23 4.59 -8.93
C SER A 59 7.03 4.36 -7.65
N ALA A 60 7.96 3.40 -7.65
CA ALA A 60 8.83 3.13 -6.51
C ALA A 60 9.79 4.30 -6.22
N ASP A 61 10.34 4.90 -7.28
CA ASP A 61 11.29 6.00 -7.17
C ASP A 61 10.62 7.36 -6.94
N ALA A 62 9.46 7.61 -7.57
CA ALA A 62 8.79 8.90 -7.55
C ALA A 62 7.26 8.80 -7.33
N PRO A 63 6.80 8.24 -6.18
CA PRO A 63 5.40 7.88 -5.96
C PRO A 63 4.44 9.07 -6.08
N VAL A 64 4.77 10.20 -5.43
CA VAL A 64 3.91 11.39 -5.42
C VAL A 64 3.79 12.01 -6.83
N THR A 65 4.86 11.95 -7.62
CA THR A 65 4.87 12.49 -8.98
C THR A 65 4.03 11.62 -9.90
N VAL A 66 4.19 10.30 -9.80
CA VAL A 66 3.41 9.34 -10.61
C VAL A 66 1.93 9.44 -10.27
N ASP A 67 1.56 9.53 -8.99
CA ASP A 67 0.16 9.68 -8.58
C ASP A 67 -0.48 10.97 -9.12
N ASN A 68 0.23 12.10 -9.04
CA ASN A 68 -0.24 13.36 -9.60
C ASN A 68 -0.39 13.29 -11.12
N PHE A 69 0.58 12.69 -11.82
CA PHE A 69 0.51 12.51 -13.26
C PHE A 69 -0.68 11.64 -13.66
N LEU A 70 -0.86 10.49 -13.02
CA LEU A 70 -1.97 9.58 -13.30
C LEU A 70 -3.33 10.21 -12.99
N LYS A 71 -3.41 11.08 -11.98
CA LYS A 71 -4.62 11.86 -11.72
C LYS A 71 -5.00 12.71 -12.94
N TYR A 72 -4.07 13.49 -13.49
CA TYR A 72 -4.32 14.30 -14.68
C TYR A 72 -4.68 13.46 -15.91
N VAL A 73 -4.04 12.30 -16.08
CA VAL A 73 -4.39 11.34 -17.15
C VAL A 73 -5.83 10.86 -17.01
N ARG A 74 -6.25 10.42 -15.82
CA ARG A 74 -7.63 9.94 -15.59
C ARG A 74 -8.69 11.03 -15.75
N GLU A 75 -8.32 12.28 -15.47
CA GLU A 75 -9.17 13.45 -15.67
C GLU A 75 -9.24 13.90 -17.14
N GLY A 76 -8.48 13.27 -18.05
CA GLY A 76 -8.42 13.66 -19.47
C GLY A 76 -7.72 15.00 -19.71
N PHE A 77 -6.94 15.49 -18.75
CA PHE A 77 -6.33 16.83 -18.81
C PHE A 77 -5.37 17.01 -19.98
N TYR A 78 -4.70 15.93 -20.40
CA TYR A 78 -3.75 15.97 -21.52
C TYR A 78 -4.41 15.84 -22.90
N ASP A 79 -5.72 15.57 -22.97
CA ASP A 79 -6.42 15.39 -24.23
C ASP A 79 -6.47 16.70 -25.02
N GLY A 80 -6.02 16.64 -26.28
CA GLY A 80 -5.94 17.82 -27.16
C GLY A 80 -4.83 18.81 -26.81
N THR A 81 -3.97 18.51 -25.82
CA THR A 81 -2.77 19.32 -25.55
C THR A 81 -1.70 19.11 -26.63
N ILE A 82 -0.79 20.09 -26.77
CA ILE A 82 0.31 20.04 -27.74
C ILE A 82 1.67 20.02 -27.04
N PHE A 83 2.69 19.49 -27.73
CA PHE A 83 4.08 19.71 -27.34
C PHE A 83 4.50 21.13 -27.75
N HIS A 84 4.35 22.09 -26.84
CA HIS A 84 4.59 23.51 -27.11
C HIS A 84 6.08 23.84 -27.26
N ARG A 85 6.98 22.94 -26.88
CA ARG A 85 8.44 23.13 -27.03
C ARG A 85 9.12 21.86 -27.51
N VAL A 86 9.87 21.99 -28.61
CA VAL A 86 10.60 20.89 -29.27
C VAL A 86 12.02 21.34 -29.56
N ILE A 87 13.02 20.64 -29.01
CA ILE A 87 14.43 20.90 -29.28
C ILE A 87 15.07 19.63 -29.87
N PRO A 88 15.53 19.68 -31.14
CA PRO A 88 16.18 18.54 -31.78
C PRO A 88 17.38 18.03 -30.99
N GLY A 89 17.45 16.71 -30.77
CA GLY A 89 18.55 16.07 -30.05
C GLY A 89 18.55 16.29 -28.54
N PHE A 90 17.51 16.90 -27.97
CA PHE A 90 17.42 17.13 -26.53
C PHE A 90 16.11 16.59 -25.94
N MET A 91 15.00 17.31 -26.09
CA MET A 91 13.73 16.90 -25.49
C MET A 91 12.53 17.58 -26.16
N ILE A 92 11.36 17.00 -25.87
CA ILE A 92 10.04 17.59 -26.13
C ILE A 92 9.36 17.87 -24.78
N GLN A 93 8.69 19.01 -24.69
CA GLN A 93 7.95 19.42 -23.51
C GLN A 93 6.51 19.72 -23.92
N GLY A 94 5.60 19.14 -23.17
CA GLY A 94 4.16 19.28 -23.31
C GLY A 94 3.49 19.20 -21.94
N GLY A 95 2.21 18.89 -21.93
CA GLY A 95 1.36 19.22 -20.78
C GLY A 95 1.03 20.71 -20.76
N GLY A 96 0.12 21.10 -19.88
CA GLY A 96 -0.32 22.48 -19.71
C GLY A 96 0.82 23.46 -19.52
#